data_AF-A0A7S2A1X4-F1
#
_entry.id   AF-A0A7S2A1X4-F1
#
_cell.length_a   1.000
_cell.length_b   1.000
_cell.length_c   1.000
_cell.angle_alpha   90.00
_cell.angle_beta   90.00
_cell.angle_gamma   90.00
#
_symmetry.space_group_name_H-M   'P 1'
#
loop_
_entity.id
_entity.type
_entity.pdbx_description
1 polymer ?
#
loop_
_entity_poly.entity_id
_entity_poly.type
_entity_poly.pdbx_seq_one_letter_code
_entity_poly.pdbx_strand_id
1 'polypeptide(L)'
;VQKRKEMEEHMSRKMFQNGMTALFDGLIFVAIAHKSNDIKWSVKATNAASKLEQYVKDGIDICEHKLLLLEAELEKNSGNALSMYDRAITVAEKNEFVHEQAIACERAADFLLRNGDVRAAQYYGKAHNLYLQWGAQRKADHLIKNIPF
;
A
#
# COMPACT_ATOMS: atom_id res chain seq x y z
N VAL A 1 -17.03 13.33 30.30
CA VAL A 1 -17.28 12.11 29.48
C VAL A 1 -17.41 12.45 28.00
N GLN A 2 -18.32 13.36 27.62
CA GLN A 2 -18.51 13.80 26.22
C GLN A 2 -17.25 14.40 25.56
N LYS A 3 -16.59 15.38 26.20
CA LYS A 3 -15.32 15.96 25.72
C LYS A 3 -14.16 14.96 25.57
N ARG A 4 -14.19 13.84 26.29
CA ARG A 4 -13.17 12.78 26.23
C ARG A 4 -13.39 11.88 25.01
N LYS A 5 -14.64 11.48 24.77
CA LYS A 5 -15.05 10.77 23.55
C LYS A 5 -14.80 11.57 22.27
N GLU A 6 -15.13 12.87 22.27
CA GLU A 6 -14.87 13.75 21.13
C GLU A 6 -13.37 13.91 20.83
N MET A 7 -12.54 13.95 21.88
CA MET A 7 -11.08 13.99 21.75
C MET A 7 -10.51 12.66 21.24
N GLU A 8 -11.04 11.53 21.70
CA GLU A 8 -10.69 10.19 21.21
C GLU A 8 -11.09 9.99 19.73
N GLU A 9 -12.28 10.43 19.33
CA GLU A 9 -12.72 10.41 17.92
C GLU A 9 -11.89 11.34 17.04
N HIS A 10 -11.58 12.55 17.52
CA HIS A 10 -10.72 13.48 16.80
C HIS A 10 -9.30 12.93 16.63
N MET A 11 -8.74 12.31 17.68
CA MET A 11 -7.44 11.64 17.60
C MET A 11 -7.47 10.47 16.62
N SER A 12 -8.50 9.63 16.66
CA SER A 12 -8.68 8.51 15.74
C SER A 12 -8.75 8.97 14.27
N ARG A 13 -9.51 10.04 13.98
CA ARG A 13 -9.57 10.63 12.61
C ARG A 13 -8.23 11.17 12.15
N LYS A 14 -7.50 11.86 13.04
CA LYS A 14 -6.18 12.40 12.74
C LYS A 14 -5.16 11.28 12.49
N MET A 15 -5.21 10.20 13.28
CA MET A 15 -4.37 9.02 13.07
C MET A 15 -4.67 8.33 11.74
N PHE A 16 -5.95 8.19 11.39
CA PHE A 16 -6.37 7.64 10.09
C PHE A 16 -5.84 8.47 8.92
N GLN A 17 -6.00 9.79 8.97
CA GLN A 17 -5.47 10.70 7.96
C GLN A 17 -3.94 10.63 7.86
N ASN A 18 -3.25 10.64 8.99
CA ASN A 18 -1.79 10.55 9.03
C ASN A 18 -1.29 9.24 8.41
N GLY A 19 -1.93 8.11 8.72
CA GLY A 19 -1.60 6.81 8.14
C GLY A 19 -1.77 6.79 6.62
N MET A 20 -2.86 7.38 6.09
CA MET A 20 -3.05 7.52 4.65
C MET A 20 -1.98 8.41 4.00
N THR A 21 -1.66 9.57 4.60
CA THR A 21 -0.63 10.46 4.05
C THR A 21 0.73 9.77 4.01
N ALA A 22 1.11 9.03 5.07
CA ALA A 22 2.37 8.32 5.13
C ALA A 22 2.48 7.23 4.06
N LEU A 23 1.39 6.51 3.79
CA LEU A 23 1.36 5.50 2.73
C LEU A 23 1.57 6.13 1.35
N PHE A 24 0.76 7.14 0.99
CA PHE A 24 0.83 7.74 -0.34
C PHE A 24 2.14 8.51 -0.57
N ASP A 25 2.62 9.24 0.43
CA ASP A 25 3.94 9.89 0.37
C ASP A 25 5.04 8.83 0.17
N GLY A 26 4.98 7.72 0.92
CA GLY A 26 5.92 6.60 0.79
C GLY A 26 5.94 6.03 -0.63
N LEU A 27 4.78 5.69 -1.19
CA LEU A 27 4.66 5.16 -2.56
C LEU A 27 5.18 6.15 -3.61
N ILE A 28 4.90 7.44 -3.44
CA ILE A 28 5.44 8.50 -4.32
C ILE A 28 6.96 8.54 -4.23
N PHE A 29 7.53 8.50 -3.03
CA PHE A 29 8.99 8.53 -2.85
C PHE A 29 9.67 7.30 -3.43
N VAL A 30 9.08 6.11 -3.29
CA VAL A 30 9.58 4.89 -3.96
C VAL A 30 9.53 5.05 -5.47
N ALA A 31 8.40 5.53 -6.02
CA ALA A 31 8.26 5.72 -7.46
C ALA A 31 9.29 6.74 -8.02
N ILE A 32 9.59 7.80 -7.26
CA ILE A 32 10.63 8.77 -7.62
C ILE A 32 12.01 8.14 -7.48
N ALA A 33 12.29 7.36 -6.43
CA ALA A 33 13.57 6.68 -6.24
C ALA A 33 13.86 5.66 -7.35
N HIS A 34 12.85 5.00 -7.91
CA HIS A 34 13.04 4.12 -9.07
C HIS A 34 13.35 4.89 -10.36
N LYS A 35 12.89 6.13 -10.50
CA LYS A 35 13.12 6.96 -11.69
C LYS A 35 14.36 7.85 -11.59
N SER A 36 14.76 8.21 -10.37
CA SER A 36 15.88 9.11 -10.09
C SER A 36 16.97 8.36 -9.35
N ASN A 37 18.23 8.56 -9.72
CA ASN A 37 19.36 7.91 -9.05
C ASN A 37 19.76 8.61 -7.73
N ASP A 38 18.84 9.37 -7.12
CA ASP A 38 19.06 10.17 -5.91
C ASP A 38 18.60 9.41 -4.67
N ILE A 39 19.55 9.06 -3.82
CA ILE A 39 19.35 8.33 -2.57
C ILE A 39 18.39 9.02 -1.59
N LYS A 40 18.25 10.35 -1.71
CA LYS A 40 17.35 11.15 -0.86
C LYS A 40 15.91 10.62 -0.86
N TRP A 41 15.42 10.14 -2.00
CA TRP A 41 14.05 9.65 -2.10
C TRP A 41 13.86 8.28 -1.45
N SER A 42 14.87 7.42 -1.54
CA SER A 42 14.88 6.16 -0.79
C SER A 42 14.85 6.41 0.71
N VAL A 43 15.68 7.34 1.21
CA VAL A 43 15.68 7.73 2.63
C VAL A 43 14.32 8.26 3.08
N LYS A 44 13.66 9.07 2.24
CA LYS A 44 12.31 9.57 2.55
C LYS A 44 11.26 8.48 2.58
N ALA A 45 11.33 7.51 1.66
CA ALA A 45 10.43 6.36 1.66
C ALA A 45 10.62 5.50 2.93
N THR A 46 11.87 5.25 3.35
CA THR A 46 12.16 4.56 4.61
C THR A 46 11.62 5.32 5.82
N ASN A 47 11.76 6.66 5.85
CA ASN A 47 11.19 7.47 6.92
C ASN A 47 9.66 7.40 6.99
N ALA A 48 8.98 7.28 5.84
CA ALA A 48 7.53 7.07 5.81
C ALA A 48 7.17 5.69 6.39
N ALA A 49 7.95 4.64 6.10
CA ALA A 49 7.79 3.32 6.69
C ALA A 49 8.00 3.35 8.21
N SER A 50 9.06 4.01 8.69
CA SER A 50 9.32 4.13 10.14
C SER A 50 8.20 4.85 10.90
N LYS A 51 7.52 5.83 10.28
CA LYS A 51 6.34 6.46 10.88
C LYS A 51 5.17 5.49 11.00
N LEU A 52 4.90 4.70 9.95
CA LEU A 52 3.86 3.67 9.99
C LEU A 52 4.20 2.58 11.02
N GLU A 53 5.47 2.19 11.12
CA GLU A 53 5.96 1.25 12.13
C GLU A 53 5.73 1.78 13.55
N GLN A 54 5.99 3.06 13.78
CA GLN A 54 5.68 3.70 15.06
C GLN A 54 4.18 3.64 15.36
N TYR A 55 3.31 3.91 14.38
CA TYR A 55 1.86 3.80 14.58
C TYR A 55 1.41 2.38 14.91
N VAL A 56 1.96 1.37 14.25
CA VAL A 56 1.67 -0.03 14.58
C VAL A 56 2.13 -0.38 16.00
N LYS A 57 3.33 0.07 16.41
CA LYS A 57 3.85 -0.09 17.78
C LYS A 57 3.00 0.62 18.83
N ASP A 58 2.43 1.76 18.49
CA ASP A 58 1.50 2.52 19.33
C ASP A 58 0.11 1.85 19.41
N GLY A 59 -0.09 0.68 18.77
CA GLY A 59 -1.31 -0.11 18.81
C GLY A 59 -2.33 0.24 17.73
N ILE A 60 -1.92 0.98 16.69
CA ILE A 60 -2.80 1.38 15.58
C ILE A 60 -2.75 0.31 14.49
N ASP A 61 -3.55 -0.74 14.68
CA ASP A 61 -3.60 -1.94 13.81
C ASP A 61 -4.01 -1.61 12.36
N ILE A 62 -4.82 -0.56 12.16
CA ILE A 62 -5.25 -0.08 10.83
C ILE A 62 -4.10 0.42 9.94
N CYS A 63 -2.88 0.53 10.46
CA CYS A 63 -1.69 0.93 9.70
C CYS A 63 -0.85 -0.27 9.26
N GLU A 64 -1.14 -1.49 9.75
CA GLU A 64 -0.29 -2.66 9.52
C GLU A 64 -0.15 -2.99 8.02
N HIS A 65 -1.26 -3.06 7.28
CA HIS A 65 -1.19 -3.34 5.83
C HIS A 65 -0.47 -2.24 5.05
N LYS A 66 -0.52 -0.99 5.52
CA LYS A 66 0.16 0.15 4.89
C LYS A 66 1.67 0.04 5.07
N LEU A 67 2.10 -0.34 6.28
CA LEU A 67 3.50 -0.62 6.58
C LEU A 67 4.03 -1.76 5.71
N LEU A 68 3.32 -2.90 5.73
CA LEU A 68 3.70 -4.09 4.96
C LEU A 68 3.83 -3.80 3.46
N LEU A 69 2.90 -3.02 2.91
CA LEU A 69 2.96 -2.61 1.50
C LEU A 69 4.20 -1.76 1.20
N LEU A 70 4.53 -0.81 2.06
CA LEU A 70 5.69 0.06 1.85
C LEU A 70 7.02 -0.67 2.07
N GLU A 71 7.08 -1.60 3.03
CA GLU A 71 8.23 -2.48 3.22
C GLU A 71 8.43 -3.40 2.00
N ALA A 72 7.36 -3.95 1.43
CA ALA A 72 7.43 -4.77 0.22
C ALA A 72 8.03 -4.01 -0.98
N GLU A 73 7.73 -2.73 -1.11
CA GLU A 73 8.28 -1.85 -2.16
C GLU A 73 9.75 -1.47 -1.94
N LEU A 74 10.22 -1.48 -0.70
CA LEU A 74 11.62 -1.19 -0.32
C LEU A 74 12.49 -2.44 -0.28
N GLU A 75 11.88 -3.63 -0.25
CA GLU A 75 12.57 -4.91 -0.15
C GLU A 75 13.31 -5.25 -1.44
N LYS A 76 14.56 -5.70 -1.29
CA LYS A 76 15.44 -6.07 -2.41
C LYS A 76 15.32 -7.55 -2.77
N ASN A 77 14.94 -8.39 -1.80
CA ASN A 77 14.75 -9.81 -2.01
C ASN A 77 13.33 -10.10 -2.51
N SER A 78 13.22 -10.62 -3.73
CA SER A 78 11.93 -10.85 -4.38
C SER A 78 11.02 -11.84 -3.66
N GLY A 79 11.57 -12.84 -2.97
CA GLY A 79 10.77 -13.78 -2.17
C GLY A 79 10.15 -13.10 -0.94
N ASN A 80 10.92 -12.25 -0.25
CA ASN A 80 10.45 -11.52 0.91
C ASN A 80 9.42 -10.45 0.52
N ALA A 81 9.68 -9.72 -0.57
CA ALA A 81 8.77 -8.71 -1.08
C ALA A 81 7.38 -9.29 -1.39
N LEU A 82 7.33 -10.44 -2.08
CA LEU A 82 6.06 -11.10 -2.40
C LEU A 82 5.28 -11.52 -1.16
N SER A 83 5.97 -12.10 -0.16
CA SER A 83 5.36 -12.46 1.12
C SER A 83 4.78 -11.24 1.83
N MET A 84 5.49 -10.11 1.80
CA MET A 84 5.00 -8.85 2.37
C MET A 84 3.78 -8.31 1.62
N TYR A 85 3.76 -8.36 0.28
CA TYR A 85 2.58 -8.00 -0.50
C TYR A 85 1.36 -8.86 -0.15
N ASP A 86 1.52 -10.19 -0.08
CA ASP A 86 0.42 -11.10 0.24
C ASP A 86 -0.14 -10.85 1.66
N ARG A 87 0.75 -10.58 2.61
CA ARG A 87 0.34 -10.16 3.97
C ARG A 87 -0.39 -8.82 3.94
N ALA A 88 0.11 -7.83 3.22
CA ALA A 88 -0.55 -6.53 3.10
C ALA A 88 -1.96 -6.65 2.51
N ILE A 89 -2.14 -7.46 1.46
CA ILE A 89 -3.44 -7.75 0.84
C ILE A 89 -4.38 -8.41 1.86
N THR A 90 -3.90 -9.42 2.59
CA THR A 90 -4.71 -10.16 3.56
C THR A 90 -5.16 -9.27 4.72
N VAL A 91 -4.28 -8.42 5.23
CA VAL A 91 -4.62 -7.50 6.34
C VAL A 91 -5.58 -6.41 5.86
N ALA A 92 -5.37 -5.87 4.65
CA ALA A 92 -6.29 -4.89 4.07
C ALA A 92 -7.69 -5.48 3.84
N GLU A 93 -7.77 -6.74 3.40
CA GLU A 93 -9.04 -7.48 3.24
C GLU A 93 -9.77 -7.66 4.58
N LYS A 94 -9.06 -8.14 5.62
CA LYS A 94 -9.62 -8.35 6.96
C LYS A 94 -10.19 -7.06 7.57
N ASN A 95 -9.56 -5.93 7.27
CA ASN A 95 -9.96 -4.61 7.74
C ASN A 95 -10.91 -3.88 6.77
N GLU A 96 -11.38 -4.56 5.71
CA GLU A 96 -12.32 -4.03 4.71
C GLU A 96 -11.82 -2.79 3.94
N PHE A 97 -10.50 -2.60 3.86
CA PHE A 97 -9.86 -1.53 3.08
C PHE A 97 -9.73 -1.90 1.60
N VAL A 98 -10.87 -2.06 0.92
CA VAL A 98 -10.96 -2.53 -0.48
C VAL A 98 -10.05 -1.74 -1.43
N HIS A 99 -9.97 -0.42 -1.27
CA HIS A 99 -9.16 0.45 -2.12
C HIS A 99 -7.64 0.25 -1.89
N GLU A 100 -7.21 0.08 -0.65
CA GLU A 100 -5.80 -0.21 -0.32
C GLU A 100 -5.43 -1.64 -0.68
N GLN A 101 -6.36 -2.58 -0.56
CA GLN A 101 -6.21 -3.95 -1.07
C GLN A 101 -6.02 -3.95 -2.59
N ALA A 102 -6.81 -3.18 -3.34
CA ALA A 102 -6.68 -3.03 -4.79
C ALA A 102 -5.29 -2.49 -5.18
N ILE A 103 -4.84 -1.44 -4.49
CA ILE A 103 -3.50 -0.87 -4.67
C ILE A 103 -2.43 -1.92 -4.39
N ALA A 104 -2.50 -2.64 -3.26
CA ALA A 104 -1.53 -3.67 -2.91
C ALA A 104 -1.45 -4.78 -3.97
N CYS A 105 -2.59 -5.22 -4.52
CA CYS A 105 -2.62 -6.17 -5.64
C CYS A 105 -1.97 -5.60 -6.91
N GLU A 106 -2.25 -4.34 -7.28
CA GLU A 106 -1.62 -3.70 -8.45
C GLU A 106 -0.09 -3.61 -8.28
N ARG A 107 0.38 -3.21 -7.11
CA ARG A 107 1.80 -3.11 -6.78
C ARG A 107 2.50 -4.47 -6.82
N ALA A 108 1.88 -5.50 -6.26
CA ALA A 108 2.37 -6.87 -6.33
C ALA A 108 2.45 -7.38 -7.79
N ALA A 109 1.44 -7.07 -8.61
CA ALA A 109 1.42 -7.43 -10.02
C ALA A 109 2.56 -6.75 -10.80
N ASP A 110 2.74 -5.45 -10.63
CA ASP A 110 3.85 -4.68 -11.20
C ASP A 110 5.20 -5.28 -10.82
N PHE A 111 5.37 -5.64 -9.55
CA PHE A 111 6.59 -6.24 -9.02
C PHE A 111 6.90 -7.59 -9.68
N LEU A 112 5.91 -8.48 -9.74
CA LEU A 112 6.03 -9.80 -10.38
C LEU A 112 6.34 -9.67 -11.87
N LEU A 113 5.65 -8.76 -12.57
CA LEU A 113 5.86 -8.51 -13.98
C LEU A 113 7.30 -8.05 -14.28
N ARG A 114 7.86 -7.14 -13.48
CA ARG A 114 9.26 -6.68 -13.61
C ARG A 114 10.27 -7.81 -13.41
N ASN A 115 9.91 -8.81 -12.62
CA ASN A 115 10.71 -10.01 -12.38
C ASN A 115 10.43 -11.13 -13.40
N GLY A 116 9.56 -10.90 -14.40
CA GLY A 116 9.22 -11.88 -15.43
C GLY A 116 8.29 -13.01 -14.96
N ASP A 117 7.56 -12.80 -13.85
CA ASP A 117 6.70 -13.82 -13.26
C ASP A 117 5.24 -13.72 -13.77
N VAL A 118 4.77 -14.80 -14.39
CA VAL A 118 3.43 -14.92 -14.98
C VAL A 118 2.29 -14.80 -13.96
N ARG A 119 2.57 -15.00 -12.66
CA ARG A 119 1.59 -14.80 -11.58
C ARG A 119 1.08 -13.36 -11.53
N ALA A 120 1.81 -12.40 -12.12
CA ALA A 120 1.37 -11.01 -12.25
C ALA A 120 -0.06 -10.87 -12.79
N ALA A 121 -0.46 -11.69 -13.77
CA ALA A 121 -1.80 -11.66 -14.36
C ALA A 121 -2.92 -11.92 -13.33
N GLN A 122 -2.68 -12.83 -12.37
CA GLN A 122 -3.64 -13.13 -11.31
C GLN A 122 -3.84 -11.94 -10.37
N TYR A 123 -2.75 -11.24 -10.01
CA TYR A 123 -2.81 -10.07 -9.15
C TYR A 123 -3.45 -8.87 -9.85
N TYR A 124 -3.18 -8.66 -11.16
CA TYR A 124 -3.88 -7.64 -11.93
C TYR A 124 -5.39 -7.90 -12.02
N GLY A 125 -5.81 -9.16 -12.22
CA GLY A 125 -7.23 -9.52 -12.21
C GLY A 125 -7.90 -9.24 -10.87
N LYS A 126 -7.22 -9.53 -9.75
CA LYS A 126 -7.70 -9.18 -8.40
C LYS A 126 -7.82 -7.67 -8.21
N ALA A 127 -6.77 -6.91 -8.55
CA ALA A 127 -6.76 -5.46 -8.46
C ALA A 127 -7.92 -4.84 -9.25
N HIS A 128 -8.14 -5.32 -10.48
CA HIS A 128 -9.25 -4.88 -11.32
C HIS A 128 -10.62 -5.08 -10.65
N ASN A 129 -10.89 -6.28 -10.15
CA ASN A 129 -12.17 -6.58 -9.49
C ASN A 129 -12.37 -5.75 -8.23
N LEU A 130 -11.32 -5.53 -7.44
CA LEU A 130 -11.37 -4.68 -6.25
C LEU A 130 -11.62 -3.21 -6.60
N TYR A 131 -11.02 -2.70 -7.69
CA TYR A 131 -11.33 -1.35 -8.17
C TYR A 131 -12.78 -1.22 -8.63
N LEU A 132 -13.35 -2.24 -9.28
CA LEU A 132 -14.78 -2.25 -9.61
C LEU A 132 -15.66 -2.26 -8.36
N GLN A 133 -15.34 -3.13 -7.39
CA GLN A 133 -16.07 -3.21 -6.12
C GLN A 133 -16.04 -1.89 -5.35
N TRP A 134 -14.90 -1.18 -5.38
CA TRP A 134 -14.78 0.14 -4.77
C TRP A 134 -15.51 1.25 -5.55
N GLY A 135 -15.86 1.01 -6.82
CA GLY A 135 -16.53 1.98 -7.71
C GLY A 135 -15.58 2.82 -8.57
N ALA A 136 -14.29 2.48 -8.61
CA ALA A 136 -13.27 3.18 -9.40
C ALA A 136 -13.19 2.67 -10.85
N GLN A 137 -14.31 2.73 -11.58
CA GLN A 137 -14.43 2.21 -12.95
C GLN A 137 -13.31 2.70 -13.88
N ARG A 138 -13.04 4.01 -13.90
CA ARG A 138 -11.99 4.59 -14.75
C ARG A 138 -10.60 4.03 -14.46
N LYS A 139 -10.30 3.73 -13.19
CA LYS A 139 -9.02 3.14 -12.78
C LYS A 139 -8.96 1.66 -13.18
N ALA A 140 -10.06 0.92 -13.02
CA ALA A 140 -10.18 -0.46 -13.48
C ALA A 140 -9.96 -0.57 -15.00
N ASP A 141 -10.64 0.26 -15.80
CA ASP A 141 -10.49 0.29 -17.26
C ASP A 141 -9.05 0.66 -17.68
N HIS A 142 -8.48 1.64 -17.00
CA HIS A 142 -7.09 2.07 -17.23
C HIS A 142 -6.09 0.97 -16.89
N LEU A 143 -6.34 0.19 -15.83
CA LEU A 143 -5.48 -0.91 -15.45
C LEU A 143 -5.43 -1.92 -16.59
N ILE A 144 -6.58 -2.46 -17.02
CA ILE A 144 -6.63 -3.46 -18.10
C ILE A 144 -5.97 -2.97 -19.38
N LYS A 145 -6.21 -1.72 -19.77
CA LYS A 145 -5.65 -1.16 -21.00
C LYS A 145 -4.13 -1.10 -21.02
N ASN A 146 -3.49 -0.97 -19.86
CA ASN A 146 -2.04 -0.78 -19.74
C ASN A 146 -1.30 -2.02 -19.22
N ILE A 147 -2.00 -3.12 -18.96
CA ILE A 147 -1.36 -4.39 -18.65
C ILE A 147 -0.58 -4.85 -19.89
N PRO A 148 0.75 -5.07 -19.81
CA PRO A 148 1.57 -5.46 -20.95
C PRO A 148 1.62 -6.99 -21.12
N PHE A 149 0.47 -7.59 -21.40
CA PHE A 149 0.37 -9.01 -21.81
C PHE A 149 -0.03 -9.12 -23.29
#